data_AF-A0A101AH35-F1
#
_entry.id   AF-A0A101AH35-F1
#
_cell.length_a   1.000
_cell.length_b   1.000
_cell.length_c   1.000
_cell.angle_alpha   90.00
_cell.angle_beta   90.00
_cell.angle_gamma   90.00
#
_symmetry.space_group_name_H-M   'P 1'
#
loop_
_entity.id
_entity.type
_entity.pdbx_description
1 polymer ?
#
loop_
_entity_poly.entity_id
_entity_poly.type
_entity_poly.pdbx_seq_one_letter_code
_entity_poly.pdbx_strand_id
1 'polypeptide(L)'
;MFWSSGYGATTPQQLADRLEIAKGSLYNAFGGKRQLYDLALARYLDMRAQSVGAMLEAQSAMEFVEQMTKANPTRLNTSTLLYGAAALGLP
;
A
#
# COMPACT_ATOMS: atom_id res chain seq x y z
N MET A 1 3.53 9.08 -7.25
CA MET A 1 4.80 9.82 -7.09
C MET A 1 5.92 8.89 -6.65
N PHE A 2 6.08 8.57 -5.36
CA PHE A 2 7.19 7.69 -4.95
C PHE A 2 7.14 6.30 -5.60
N TRP A 3 5.94 5.70 -5.69
CA TRP A 3 5.74 4.39 -6.30
C TRP A 3 5.93 4.36 -7.82
N SER A 4 5.65 5.48 -8.49
CA SER A 4 5.67 5.59 -9.95
C SER A 4 7.01 6.09 -10.50
N SER A 5 7.69 6.95 -9.74
CA SER A 5 8.85 7.72 -10.20
C SER A 5 10.09 7.46 -9.35
N GLY A 6 9.97 6.70 -8.25
CA GLY A 6 11.05 6.43 -7.31
C GLY A 6 11.33 7.58 -6.36
N TYR A 7 12.01 7.26 -5.25
CA TYR A 7 12.39 8.26 -4.25
C TYR A 7 13.37 9.28 -4.85
N GLY A 8 14.44 8.85 -5.51
CA GLY A 8 15.50 9.73 -6.03
C GLY A 8 14.99 10.82 -6.97
N ALA A 9 14.16 10.45 -7.95
CA ALA A 9 13.67 11.37 -8.99
C ALA A 9 12.54 12.30 -8.53
N THR A 10 11.97 12.09 -7.34
CA THR A 10 10.91 12.93 -6.80
C THR A 10 11.50 14.09 -6.00
N THR A 11 11.20 15.35 -6.32
CA THR A 11 11.70 16.52 -5.59
C THR A 11 10.69 17.05 -4.56
N PRO A 12 11.12 17.79 -3.52
CA PRO A 12 10.20 18.46 -2.60
C PRO A 12 9.22 19.42 -3.29
N GLN A 13 9.63 20.06 -4.40
CA GLN A 13 8.76 20.95 -5.17
C GLN A 13 7.66 20.14 -5.87
N GLN A 14 8.01 19.06 -6.57
CA GLN A 14 7.02 18.18 -7.20
C GLN A 14 6.02 17.59 -6.19
N LEU A 15 6.47 17.34 -4.95
CA LEU A 15 5.58 16.90 -3.88
C LEU A 15 4.63 18.03 -3.44
N ALA A 16 5.14 19.25 -3.25
CA ALA A 16 4.33 20.40 -2.90
C ALA A 16 3.29 20.71 -3.98
N ASP A 17 3.70 20.71 -5.26
CA ASP A 17 2.83 20.92 -6.40
C ASP A 17 1.73 19.85 -6.47
N ARG A 18 2.08 18.58 -6.25
CA ARG A 18 1.12 17.47 -6.29
C ARG A 18 0.17 17.44 -5.10
N LEU A 19 0.60 17.95 -3.96
CA LEU A 19 -0.22 18.10 -2.75
C LEU A 19 -0.99 19.43 -2.74
N GLU A 20 -0.80 20.28 -3.76
CA GLU A 20 -1.44 21.60 -3.89
C GLU A 20 -1.18 22.50 -2.66
N ILE A 21 0.03 22.43 -2.10
CA ILE A 21 0.46 23.23 -0.96
C ILE A 21 1.74 24.00 -1.27
N ALA A 22 1.97 25.08 -0.54
CA ALA A 22 3.27 25.76 -0.58
C ALA A 22 4.38 24.84 -0.06
N LYS A 23 5.58 24.96 -0.65
CA LYS A 23 6.77 24.19 -0.23
C LYS A 23 7.07 24.35 1.26
N GLY A 24 6.93 25.56 1.82
CA GLY A 24 7.09 25.82 3.26
C GLY A 24 6.09 25.02 4.12
N SER A 25 4.82 24.94 3.68
CA SER A 25 3.79 24.14 4.34
C SER A 25 4.10 22.64 4.30
N LEU A 26 4.71 22.13 3.22
CA LEU A 26 5.15 20.74 3.14
C LEU A 26 6.20 20.43 4.22
N TYR A 27 7.20 21.31 4.37
CA TYR A 27 8.21 21.14 5.41
C TYR A 27 7.61 21.27 6.81
N ASN A 28 6.65 22.19 7.01
CA ASN A 28 5.99 22.35 8.30
C ASN A 28 5.12 21.14 8.67
N ALA A 29 4.33 20.62 7.73
CA ALA A 29 3.40 19.52 7.98
C ALA A 29 4.08 18.16 8.07
N PHE A 30 5.13 17.94 7.26
CA PHE A 30 5.72 16.61 7.08
C PHE A 30 7.22 16.56 7.34
N GLY A 31 7.91 17.67 7.61
CA GLY A 31 9.36 17.69 7.83
C GLY A 31 10.21 17.60 6.55
N GLY A 32 9.59 17.36 5.38
CA GLY A 32 10.27 17.31 4.08
C GLY A 32 10.05 16.00 3.33
N LYS A 33 10.77 15.82 2.21
CA LYS A 33 10.66 14.65 1.33
C LYS A 33 10.93 13.33 2.05
N ARG A 34 11.98 13.26 2.89
CA ARG A 34 12.38 12.01 3.56
C ARG A 34 11.31 11.56 4.54
N GLN A 35 10.88 12.45 5.43
CA GLN A 35 9.85 12.17 6.41
C GLN A 35 8.50 11.87 5.74
N LEU A 36 8.13 12.60 4.69
CA LEU A 36 6.93 12.27 3.91
C LEU A 36 7.03 10.88 3.26
N TYR A 37 8.21 10.50 2.76
CA TYR A 37 8.44 9.15 2.23
C TYR A 37 8.32 8.09 3.32
N ASP A 38 8.94 8.30 4.49
CA ASP A 38 8.89 7.37 5.60
C ASP A 38 7.45 7.18 6.11
N LEU A 39 6.67 8.27 6.20
CA LEU A 39 5.23 8.23 6.53
C LEU A 39 4.42 7.47 5.48
N ALA A 40 4.67 7.72 4.19
CA ALA A 40 3.99 7.01 3.12
C ALA A 40 4.33 5.51 3.11
N LEU A 41 5.60 5.16 3.38
CA LEU A 41 6.05 3.79 3.48
C LEU A 41 5.47 3.08 4.71
N ALA A 42 5.49 3.71 5.88
CA ALA A 42 4.87 3.17 7.09
C ALA A 42 3.38 2.91 6.87
N ARG A 43 2.64 3.89 6.34
CA ARG A 43 1.23 3.72 5.99
C ARG A 43 1.00 2.57 5.01
N TYR A 44 1.86 2.43 4.00
CA TYR A 44 1.77 1.32 3.06
C TYR A 44 1.98 -0.03 3.76
N LEU A 45 3.02 -0.15 4.59
CA LEU A 45 3.31 -1.38 5.33
C LEU A 45 2.19 -1.73 6.30
N ASP A 46 1.63 -0.77 7.03
CA ASP A 46 0.52 -1.00 7.95
C ASP A 46 -0.72 -1.52 7.21
N MET A 47 -1.07 -0.89 6.09
CA MET A 47 -2.17 -1.34 5.24
C MET A 47 -1.94 -2.75 4.71
N ARG A 48 -0.69 -3.09 4.34
CA ARG A 48 -0.33 -4.44 3.88
C ARG A 48 -0.39 -5.46 5.01
N ALA A 49 0.09 -5.12 6.21
CA ALA A 49 0.02 -5.99 7.38
C ALA A 49 -1.43 -6.29 7.77
N GLN A 50 -2.30 -5.27 7.82
CA GLN A 50 -3.73 -5.44 8.10
C GLN A 50 -4.41 -6.34 7.07
N SER A 51 -4.10 -6.13 5.79
CA SER A 51 -4.62 -6.98 4.71
C SER A 51 -4.19 -8.44 4.85
N VAL A 52 -2.93 -8.71 5.18
CA VAL A 52 -2.45 -10.10 5.37
C VAL A 52 -3.11 -10.70 6.61
N GLY A 53 -3.24 -9.95 7.71
CA GLY A 53 -3.97 -10.39 8.90
C GLY A 53 -5.40 -10.84 8.56
N ALA A 54 -6.16 -10.00 7.84
CA ALA A 54 -7.52 -10.34 7.42
C ALA A 54 -7.58 -11.58 6.49
N MET A 55 -6.55 -11.82 5.67
CA MET A 55 -6.47 -13.03 4.85
C MET A 55 -6.21 -14.28 5.70
N LEU A 56 -5.36 -14.18 6.73
CA LEU A 56 -5.06 -15.29 7.64
C LEU A 56 -6.27 -15.68 8.51
N GLU A 57 -7.15 -14.72 8.78
CA GLU A 57 -8.38 -14.91 9.55
C GLU A 57 -9.58 -15.37 8.69
N ALA A 58 -9.42 -15.44 7.37
CA ALA A 58 -10.49 -15.87 6.47
C ALA A 58 -10.94 -17.31 6.79
N GLN A 59 -12.25 -17.54 6.83
CA GLN A 59 -12.83 -18.85 7.16
C GLN A 59 -13.25 -19.65 5.93
N SER A 60 -13.16 -19.05 4.74
CA SER A 60 -13.51 -19.68 3.47
C SER A 60 -12.66 -19.15 2.32
N ALA A 61 -12.52 -19.95 1.26
CA ALA A 61 -11.85 -19.53 0.04
C ALA A 61 -12.47 -18.26 -0.58
N MET A 62 -13.80 -18.09 -0.46
CA MET A 62 -14.50 -16.90 -0.97
C MET A 62 -14.17 -15.64 -0.17
N GLU A 63 -14.14 -15.73 1.16
CA GLU A 63 -13.71 -14.62 2.02
C GLU A 63 -12.26 -14.26 1.74
N PHE A 64 -11.39 -15.25 1.57
CA PHE A 64 -10.00 -15.03 1.18
C PHE A 64 -9.87 -14.31 -0.17
N VAL A 65 -10.65 -14.71 -1.19
CA VAL A 65 -10.68 -14.05 -2.51
C VAL A 65 -11.18 -12.61 -2.39
N GLU A 66 -12.20 -12.35 -1.58
CA GLU A 66 -12.73 -11.01 -1.34
C GLU A 66 -11.68 -10.11 -0.66
N GLN A 67 -11.03 -10.61 0.39
CA GLN A 67 -9.97 -9.89 1.10
C GLN A 67 -8.74 -9.65 0.20
N MET A 68 -8.36 -10.64 -0.61
CA MET A 68 -7.32 -10.50 -1.64
C MET A 68 -7.65 -9.43 -2.69
N THR A 69 -8.89 -9.39 -3.14
CA THR A 69 -9.35 -8.41 -4.12
C THR A 69 -9.32 -6.99 -3.55
N LYS A 70 -9.79 -6.80 -2.31
CA LYS A 70 -9.73 -5.51 -1.60
C LYS A 70 -8.28 -5.05 -1.35
N ALA A 71 -7.39 -5.99 -1.03
CA ALA A 71 -6.00 -5.74 -0.71
C ALA A 71 -5.10 -5.39 -1.90
N ASN A 72 -5.45 -5.88 -3.09
CA ASN A 72 -4.59 -5.79 -4.26
C ASN A 72 -5.38 -5.72 -5.57
N PRO A 73 -6.02 -4.57 -5.85
CA PRO A 73 -6.92 -4.44 -6.99
C PRO A 73 -6.23 -4.56 -8.36
N THR A 74 -4.90 -4.51 -8.42
CA THR A 74 -4.13 -4.44 -9.68
C THR A 74 -3.31 -5.69 -9.99
N ARG A 75 -3.26 -6.69 -9.08
CA ARG A 75 -2.55 -7.96 -9.29
C ARG A 75 -3.40 -9.13 -8.80
N LEU A 76 -4.43 -9.48 -9.57
CA LEU A 76 -5.17 -10.71 -9.38
C LEU A 76 -4.85 -11.64 -10.55
N ASN A 77 -4.23 -12.78 -10.25
CA ASN A 77 -4.17 -13.90 -11.16
C ASN A 77 -4.74 -15.14 -10.45
N THR A 78 -5.35 -16.04 -11.23
CA THR A 78 -6.06 -17.22 -10.72
C THR A 78 -5.13 -18.12 -9.91
N SER A 79 -3.85 -18.22 -10.29
CA SER A 79 -2.85 -18.97 -9.56
C SER A 79 -2.61 -18.43 -8.14
N THR A 80 -2.54 -17.12 -7.94
CA THR A 80 -2.26 -16.52 -6.61
C THR A 80 -3.43 -16.75 -5.66
N LEU A 81 -4.66 -16.70 -6.18
CA LEU A 81 -5.88 -16.99 -5.42
C LEU A 81 -5.97 -18.47 -5.01
N LEU A 82 -5.74 -19.39 -5.96
CA LEU A 82 -5.80 -20.83 -5.71
C LEU A 82 -4.72 -21.31 -4.74
N TYR A 83 -3.46 -20.92 -4.95
CA TYR A 83 -2.38 -21.31 -4.06
C TYR A 83 -2.50 -20.66 -2.67
N GLY A 84 -3.00 -19.42 -2.60
CA GLY A 84 -3.22 -18.73 -1.33
C GLY A 84 -4.30 -19.42 -0.48
N ALA A 85 -5.45 -19.75 -1.07
CA ALA A 85 -6.53 -20.44 -0.35
C ALA A 85 -6.10 -21.85 0.09
N ALA A 86 -5.42 -22.60 -0.79
CA ALA A 86 -4.92 -23.94 -0.48
C ALA A 86 -3.86 -23.94 0.62
N ALA A 87 -2.95 -22.95 0.64
CA ALA A 87 -1.91 -22.82 1.66
C ALA A 87 -2.47 -22.53 3.06
N LEU A 88 -3.68 -21.95 3.14
CA LEU A 88 -4.37 -21.67 4.39
C LEU A 88 -5.30 -22.81 4.84
N GLY A 89 -5.37 -23.91 4.09
CA GLY A 89 -6.19 -25.06 4.44
C GLY A 89 -7.69 -24.77 4.45
N LEU A 90 -8.12 -23.75 3.70
CA LEU A 90 -9.51 -23.33 3.64
C LEU A 90 -10.35 -24.35 2.86
N PRO A 91 -11.60 -24.60 3.29
CA PRO A 91 -12.51 -25.50 2.59
C PRO A 91 -12.94 -24.95 1.22
#